data_AF-A0A958V3T2-F1
#
_entry.id   AF-A0A958V3T2-F1
#
_cell.length_a   1.000
_cell.length_b   1.000
_cell.length_c   1.000
_cell.angle_alpha   90.00
_cell.angle_beta   90.00
_cell.angle_gamma   90.00
#
_symmetry.space_group_name_H-M   'P 1'
#
loop_
_entity.id
_entity.type
_entity.pdbx_description
1 polymer ?
#
loop_
_entity_poly.entity_id
_entity_poly.type
_entity_poly.pdbx_seq_one_letter_code
_entity_poly.pdbx_strand_id
1 'polypeptide(L)'
;DVAGNNSKFINGNLAYTLTFTEQHLSLMGSFNFMYNALADVKTTIMGPTVGIVKQFFDKKMQTRFSSSYNTTVTGGIKQGDVLNFRLGAGYVYQEHHNFNFNLISLFRKSINRDKVNDFTATLGYTYNFTNRRKQRVITKIDETDQTQKKDAKIEKIPEIEINYKGYRYSGSPGVITRKLGTLKDSDVLTFSDAETLEKIDTGFEKIKIAEEGKTRDYKNAVYEYLDIFAGLNAELEEYQELVKEILRNLAKDIVAAHDDLEKEYVKAKTEFEASTVTDTDHAAKEKAYADARTRFIHHSYIYRQLQQPEQEVLHKIHIYKGSMLGEIRDMRLNKDQEEQIAAQLKIALIAYFDEQATLHATDEDIILLKTN
;
A
#
# COMPACT_ATOMS: atom_id res chain seq x y z
N ASP A 1 45.18 -29.91 -11.23
CA ASP A 1 43.77 -29.49 -11.15
C ASP A 1 43.55 -28.47 -10.05
N VAL A 2 43.36 -27.21 -10.45
CA VAL A 2 42.87 -26.15 -9.55
C VAL A 2 41.34 -26.19 -9.65
N ALA A 3 40.72 -27.06 -8.86
CA ALA A 3 39.26 -27.15 -8.78
C ALA A 3 38.72 -25.80 -8.27
N GLY A 4 37.99 -25.10 -9.14
CA GLY A 4 37.44 -23.78 -8.89
C GLY A 4 36.65 -23.73 -7.59
N ASN A 5 37.01 -22.77 -6.74
CA ASN A 5 36.41 -22.52 -5.45
C ASN A 5 34.94 -22.09 -5.65
N ASN A 6 34.02 -23.05 -5.65
CA ASN A 6 32.63 -22.86 -6.11
C ASN A 6 31.75 -22.27 -5.00
N SER A 7 32.14 -21.09 -4.48
CA SER A 7 31.39 -20.39 -3.44
C SER A 7 30.21 -19.61 -4.03
N LYS A 8 29.01 -19.78 -3.49
CA LYS A 8 27.80 -19.04 -3.91
C LYS A 8 27.21 -18.27 -2.75
N PHE A 9 27.05 -16.96 -2.92
CA PHE A 9 26.46 -16.07 -1.92
C PHE A 9 25.24 -15.40 -2.54
N ILE A 10 24.07 -15.56 -1.90
CA ILE A 10 22.81 -14.95 -2.32
C ILE A 10 22.23 -14.24 -1.11
N ASN A 11 21.83 -12.98 -1.28
CA ASN A 11 21.13 -12.21 -0.27
C ASN A 11 19.84 -11.65 -0.90
N GLY A 12 18.73 -11.83 -0.22
CA GLY A 12 17.41 -11.36 -0.60
C GLY A 12 16.73 -10.68 0.58
N ASN A 13 16.03 -9.59 0.30
CA ASN A 13 15.25 -8.87 1.29
C ASN A 13 13.88 -8.54 0.67
N LEU A 14 12.82 -8.84 1.41
CA LEU A 14 11.47 -8.40 1.11
C LEU A 14 11.06 -7.43 2.21
N ALA A 15 10.64 -6.22 1.88
CA ALA A 15 10.23 -5.22 2.85
C ALA A 15 8.96 -4.51 2.41
N TYR A 16 8.09 -4.22 3.38
CA TYR A 16 6.86 -3.47 3.21
C TYR A 16 6.75 -2.43 4.32
N THR A 17 6.35 -1.20 3.98
CA THR A 17 6.26 -0.09 4.94
C THR A 17 4.94 0.63 4.74
N LEU A 18 4.12 0.70 5.79
CA LEU A 18 2.90 1.48 5.86
C LEU A 18 3.21 2.81 6.55
N THR A 19 2.87 3.94 5.93
CA THR A 19 3.13 5.27 6.50
C THR A 19 1.83 6.05 6.66
N PHE A 20 1.52 6.40 7.89
CA PHE A 20 0.40 7.28 8.27
C PHE A 20 0.93 8.71 8.41
N THR A 21 0.84 9.48 7.33
CA THR A 21 1.45 10.81 7.23
C THR A 21 0.91 11.80 8.26
N GLU A 22 -0.40 11.81 8.50
CA GLU A 22 -1.06 12.70 9.48
C GLU A 22 -0.60 12.45 10.92
N GLN A 23 -0.33 11.18 11.24
CA GLN A 23 0.07 10.73 12.58
C GLN A 23 1.59 10.71 12.77
N HIS A 24 2.33 11.05 11.70
CA HIS A 24 3.78 10.96 11.61
C HIS A 24 4.33 9.60 12.07
N LEU A 25 3.65 8.54 11.65
CA LEU A 25 3.87 7.17 12.08
C LEU A 25 4.13 6.27 10.88
N SER A 26 5.13 5.40 10.96
CA SER A 26 5.38 4.35 9.97
C SER A 26 5.50 3.00 10.65
N LEU A 27 4.84 1.98 10.10
CA LEU A 27 4.97 0.58 10.45
C LEU A 27 5.77 -0.13 9.35
N MET A 28 6.69 -0.99 9.74
CA MET A 28 7.64 -1.64 8.85
C MET A 28 7.59 -3.14 9.09
N GLY A 29 7.50 -3.94 8.03
CA GLY A 29 7.67 -5.38 8.05
C GLY A 29 8.70 -5.76 6.99
N SER A 30 9.59 -6.69 7.31
CA SER A 30 10.53 -7.22 6.32
C SER A 30 10.92 -8.65 6.63
N PHE A 31 11.40 -9.35 5.62
CA PHE A 31 11.96 -10.68 5.70
C PHE A 31 13.32 -10.67 5.02
N ASN A 32 14.35 -11.08 5.75
CA ASN A 32 15.70 -11.18 5.25
C ASN A 32 16.01 -12.65 4.96
N PHE A 33 16.69 -12.94 3.86
CA PHE A 33 17.14 -14.26 3.47
C PHE A 33 18.58 -14.16 2.93
N MET A 34 19.47 -14.98 3.47
CA MET A 34 20.83 -15.10 3.00
C MET A 34 21.18 -16.58 2.86
N TYR A 35 21.77 -16.94 1.73
CA TYR A 35 22.26 -18.29 1.44
C TYR A 35 23.73 -18.22 1.03
N ASN A 36 24.57 -18.94 1.75
CA ASN A 36 26.01 -19.01 1.53
C ASN A 36 26.42 -20.48 1.38
N ALA A 37 26.94 -20.85 0.22
CA ALA A 37 27.58 -22.14 -0.01
C ALA A 37 29.08 -21.94 -0.13
N LEU A 38 29.84 -22.58 0.75
CA LEU A 38 31.31 -22.58 0.76
C LEU A 38 31.77 -24.04 0.73
N ALA A 39 32.35 -24.48 -0.39
CA ALA A 39 32.65 -25.89 -0.67
C ALA A 39 31.41 -26.77 -0.41
N ASP A 40 31.46 -27.65 0.59
CA ASP A 40 30.36 -28.57 0.95
C ASP A 40 29.44 -28.02 2.05
N VAL A 41 29.74 -26.85 2.63
CA VAL A 41 28.97 -26.27 3.73
C VAL A 41 27.99 -25.23 3.20
N LYS A 42 26.69 -25.54 3.32
CA LYS A 42 25.59 -24.63 2.97
C LYS A 42 25.03 -24.01 4.24
N THR A 43 25.02 -22.68 4.33
CA THR A 43 24.47 -21.91 5.44
C THR A 43 23.37 -20.99 4.93
N THR A 44 22.20 -21.10 5.53
CA THR A 44 21.04 -20.25 5.28
C THR A 44 20.74 -19.45 6.54
N ILE A 45 20.61 -18.13 6.42
CA ILE A 45 20.11 -17.25 7.47
C ILE A 45 18.81 -16.64 6.97
N MET A 46 17.74 -16.74 7.76
CA MET A 46 16.48 -16.12 7.40
C MET A 46 15.77 -15.57 8.62
N GLY A 47 15.00 -14.51 8.45
CA GLY A 47 14.34 -13.89 9.59
C GLY A 47 13.39 -12.75 9.27
N PRO A 48 12.20 -12.72 9.90
CA PRO A 48 11.36 -11.55 9.87
C PRO A 48 11.94 -10.42 10.73
N THR A 49 11.59 -9.19 10.37
CA THR A 49 11.85 -7.97 11.14
C THR A 49 10.60 -7.10 11.08
N VAL A 50 10.15 -6.62 12.23
CA VAL A 50 9.07 -5.65 12.35
C VAL A 50 9.57 -4.39 13.03
N GLY A 51 9.00 -3.24 12.68
CA GLY A 51 9.41 -1.97 13.25
C GLY A 51 8.32 -0.91 13.20
N ILE A 52 8.48 0.08 14.06
CA ILE A 52 7.63 1.26 14.18
C ILE A 52 8.52 2.48 14.28
N VAL A 53 8.16 3.52 13.54
CA VAL A 53 8.85 4.81 13.54
C VAL A 53 7.82 5.89 13.80
N LYS A 54 8.06 6.74 14.79
CA LYS A 54 7.18 7.87 15.10
C LYS A 54 7.98 9.16 15.17
N GLN A 55 7.45 10.23 14.58
CA GLN A 55 8.00 11.56 14.72
C GLN A 55 7.15 12.39 15.69
N PHE A 56 7.82 13.16 16.55
CA PHE A 56 7.23 14.03 17.55
C PHE A 56 7.79 15.45 17.39
N PHE A 57 7.16 16.42 18.07
CA PHE A 57 7.60 17.82 18.15
C PHE A 57 7.84 18.46 16.77
N ASP A 58 6.82 18.45 15.92
CA ASP A 58 6.88 18.97 14.54
C ASP A 58 8.05 18.37 13.75
N LYS A 59 8.21 17.04 13.87
CA LYS A 59 9.22 16.25 13.17
C LYS A 59 10.66 16.52 13.61
N LYS A 60 10.86 17.24 14.73
CA LYS A 60 12.19 17.48 15.30
C LYS A 60 12.73 16.28 16.07
N MET A 61 11.86 15.42 16.60
CA MET A 61 12.25 14.16 17.23
C MET A 61 11.74 12.98 16.44
N GLN A 62 12.58 11.98 16.18
CA GLN A 62 12.17 10.72 15.58
C GLN A 62 12.58 9.56 16.47
N THR A 63 11.63 8.76 16.90
CA THR A 63 11.87 7.51 17.62
C THR A 63 11.63 6.33 16.69
N ARG A 64 12.45 5.30 16.81
CA ARG A 64 12.35 4.07 16.03
C ARG A 64 12.46 2.89 16.97
N PHE A 65 11.58 1.93 16.86
CA PHE A 65 11.69 0.65 17.55
C PHE A 65 11.57 -0.47 16.53
N SER A 66 12.40 -1.49 16.62
CA SER A 66 12.29 -2.67 15.76
C SER A 66 12.72 -3.93 16.49
N SER A 67 12.12 -5.05 16.08
CA SER A 67 12.46 -6.38 16.54
C SER A 67 12.69 -7.28 15.33
N SER A 68 13.76 -8.07 15.36
CA SER A 68 14.07 -9.05 14.32
C SER A 68 14.43 -10.39 14.93
N TYR A 69 13.99 -11.47 14.28
CA TYR A 69 14.32 -12.83 14.68
C TYR A 69 14.97 -13.54 13.51
N ASN A 70 16.26 -13.89 13.63
CA ASN A 70 17.01 -14.55 12.56
C ASN A 70 17.39 -15.96 12.98
N THR A 71 17.09 -16.94 12.14
CA THR A 71 17.50 -18.34 12.30
C THR A 71 18.63 -18.65 11.34
N THR A 72 19.68 -19.30 11.83
CA THR A 72 20.78 -19.82 11.02
C THR A 72 20.68 -21.34 10.93
N VAL A 73 20.71 -21.87 9.72
CA VAL A 73 20.74 -23.30 9.41
C VAL A 73 21.99 -23.60 8.60
N THR A 74 22.79 -24.56 9.04
CA THR A 74 24.00 -24.99 8.32
C THR A 74 23.93 -26.50 8.09
N GLY A 75 24.09 -26.93 6.83
CA GLY A 75 24.04 -28.34 6.46
C GLY A 75 22.70 -29.01 6.77
N GLY A 76 21.60 -28.25 6.75
CA GLY A 76 20.26 -28.73 7.13
C GLY A 76 20.00 -28.77 8.65
N ILE A 77 21.00 -28.47 9.48
CA ILE A 77 20.88 -28.44 10.94
C ILE A 77 20.81 -26.99 11.42
N LYS A 78 19.78 -26.68 12.21
CA LYS A 78 19.59 -25.36 12.81
C LYS A 78 20.75 -25.02 13.76
N GLN A 79 21.61 -24.07 13.45
CA GLN A 79 22.78 -23.72 14.27
C GLN A 79 22.47 -22.74 15.41
N GLY A 80 21.46 -21.90 15.23
CA GLY A 80 21.10 -20.92 16.24
C GLY A 80 20.04 -19.92 15.80
N ASP A 81 19.63 -19.12 16.78
CA ASP A 81 18.63 -18.07 16.67
C ASP A 81 19.18 -16.77 17.28
N VAL A 82 18.85 -15.65 16.65
CA VAL A 82 19.19 -14.32 17.15
C VAL A 82 17.93 -13.46 17.17
N LEU A 83 17.45 -13.16 18.38
CA LEU A 83 16.42 -12.15 18.60
C LEU A 83 17.12 -10.81 18.87
N ASN A 84 16.75 -9.76 18.14
CA ASN A 84 17.38 -8.44 18.26
C ASN A 84 16.30 -7.38 18.40
N PHE A 85 16.41 -6.57 19.46
CA PHE A 85 15.62 -5.36 19.65
C PHE A 85 16.50 -4.14 19.41
N ARG A 86 16.01 -3.19 18.62
CA ARG A 86 16.67 -1.91 18.36
C ARG A 86 15.72 -0.77 18.73
N LEU A 87 16.18 0.15 19.56
CA LEU A 87 15.49 1.38 19.90
C LEU A 87 16.38 2.56 19.52
N GLY A 88 15.90 3.47 18.67
CA GLY A 88 16.61 4.68 18.28
C GLY A 88 15.79 5.92 18.58
N ALA A 89 16.47 7.01 18.94
CA ALA A 89 15.89 8.35 19.05
C ALA A 89 16.83 9.36 18.41
N GLY A 90 16.33 10.18 17.48
CA GLY A 90 17.04 11.31 16.89
C GLY A 90 16.33 12.60 17.27
N TYR A 91 17.08 13.66 17.59
CA TYR A 91 16.54 14.98 17.89
C TYR A 91 17.34 16.09 17.19
N VAL A 92 16.65 16.93 16.42
CA VAL A 92 17.22 18.11 15.77
C VAL A 92 16.90 19.35 16.58
N TYR A 93 17.93 19.94 17.18
CA TYR A 93 17.86 21.19 17.92
C TYR A 93 18.41 22.35 17.08
N GLN A 94 17.61 23.42 16.95
CA GLN A 94 17.94 24.64 16.20
C GLN A 94 18.51 24.40 14.80
N GLU A 95 18.07 23.33 14.12
CA GLU A 95 18.45 22.97 12.74
C GLU A 95 19.93 22.59 12.52
N HIS A 96 20.81 22.93 13.46
CA HIS A 96 22.25 22.71 13.38
C HIS A 96 22.73 21.55 14.25
N HIS A 97 22.05 21.24 15.35
CA HIS A 97 22.46 20.21 16.30
C HIS A 97 21.60 18.96 16.11
N ASN A 98 22.21 17.84 15.75
CA ASN A 98 21.51 16.56 15.61
C ASN A 98 22.06 15.57 16.64
N PHE A 99 21.23 15.23 17.62
CA PHE A 99 21.52 14.22 18.64
C PHE A 99 20.91 12.88 18.19
N ASN A 100 21.69 11.82 18.20
CA ASN A 100 21.21 10.47 17.90
C ASN A 100 21.54 9.55 19.06
N PHE A 101 20.58 8.76 19.48
CA PHE A 101 20.72 7.74 20.49
C PHE A 101 20.21 6.43 19.90
N ASN A 102 20.95 5.34 20.09
CA ASN A 102 20.57 4.02 19.62
C ASN A 102 20.94 2.96 20.64
N LEU A 103 19.98 2.10 20.96
CA LEU A 103 20.11 0.94 21.83
C LEU A 103 19.85 -0.31 21.01
N ILE A 104 20.70 -1.32 21.19
CA ILE A 104 20.54 -2.62 20.57
C ILE A 104 20.69 -3.69 21.66
N SER A 105 19.73 -4.60 21.76
CA SER A 105 19.79 -5.78 22.63
C SER A 105 19.67 -7.03 21.77
N LEU A 106 20.69 -7.88 21.77
CA LEU A 106 20.70 -9.14 21.03
C LEU A 106 20.68 -10.32 22.00
N PHE A 107 19.78 -11.25 21.78
CA PHE A 107 19.68 -12.52 22.50
C PHE A 107 20.00 -13.63 21.53
N ARG A 108 21.11 -14.33 21.76
CA ARG A 108 21.62 -15.38 20.87
C ARG A 108 21.47 -16.73 21.55
N LYS A 109 20.90 -17.69 20.83
CA LYS A 109 20.87 -19.11 21.19
C LYS A 109 21.61 -19.88 20.10
N SER A 110 22.53 -20.76 20.47
CA SER A 110 23.23 -21.64 19.52
C SER A 110 23.26 -23.07 20.06
N ILE A 111 23.40 -24.05 19.18
CA ILE A 111 23.51 -25.46 19.59
C ILE A 111 24.78 -25.71 20.43
N ASN A 112 25.88 -25.02 20.13
CA ASN A 112 27.19 -25.31 20.70
C ASN A 112 27.68 -24.26 21.71
N ARG A 113 26.82 -23.36 22.16
CA ARG A 113 27.18 -22.31 23.14
C ARG A 113 26.00 -21.99 24.04
N ASP A 114 26.32 -21.56 25.25
CA ASP A 114 25.35 -21.00 26.17
C ASP A 114 24.66 -19.77 25.58
N LYS A 115 23.49 -19.45 26.14
CA LYS A 115 22.71 -18.27 25.74
C LYS A 115 23.52 -17.00 26.04
N VAL A 116 23.75 -16.18 25.02
CA VAL A 116 24.50 -14.91 25.15
C VAL A 116 23.57 -13.74 24.89
N ASN A 117 23.64 -12.73 25.74
CA ASN A 117 22.88 -11.49 25.60
C ASN A 117 23.85 -10.31 25.45
N ASP A 118 23.82 -9.63 24.32
CA ASP A 118 24.63 -8.44 24.04
C ASP A 118 23.77 -7.19 24.16
N PHE A 119 24.26 -6.16 24.85
CA PHE A 119 23.62 -4.85 24.89
C PHE A 119 24.59 -3.77 24.43
N THR A 120 24.18 -2.95 23.48
CA THR A 120 24.97 -1.83 22.94
C THR A 120 24.17 -0.55 23.01
N ALA A 121 24.74 0.48 23.63
CA ALA A 121 24.22 1.84 23.60
C ALA A 121 25.18 2.73 22.81
N THR A 122 24.64 3.57 21.93
CA THR A 122 25.41 4.51 21.12
C THR A 122 24.77 5.88 21.22
N LEU A 123 25.56 6.87 21.63
CA LEU A 123 25.20 8.28 21.60
C LEU A 123 26.05 8.98 20.54
N GLY A 124 25.39 9.74 19.66
CA GLY A 124 26.02 10.49 18.59
C GLY A 124 25.53 11.93 18.61
N TYR A 125 26.44 12.84 18.24
CA TYR A 125 26.14 14.25 18.07
C TYR A 125 26.77 14.73 16.77
N THR A 126 25.98 15.37 15.93
CA THR A 126 26.43 15.94 14.66
C THR A 126 26.05 17.41 14.62
N TYR A 127 27.01 18.27 14.27
CA TYR A 127 26.78 19.69 14.05
C TYR A 127 26.88 20.04 12.57
N ASN A 128 25.84 20.67 12.02
CA ASN A 128 25.77 21.06 10.62
C ASN A 128 26.29 22.50 10.43
N PHE A 129 27.52 22.63 9.92
CA PHE A 129 28.19 23.92 9.62
C PHE A 129 27.67 24.63 8.37
N THR A 130 26.46 24.32 7.89
CA THR A 130 25.92 24.97 6.69
C THR A 130 25.81 26.47 6.95
N ASN A 131 26.73 27.23 6.35
CA ASN A 131 26.66 28.68 6.28
C ASN A 131 25.38 29.05 5.54
N ARG A 132 24.32 29.36 6.30
CA ARG A 132 23.16 30.06 5.79
C ARG A 132 23.65 31.44 5.33
N ARG A 133 24.09 31.53 4.06
CA ARG A 133 23.89 32.76 3.32
C ARG A 133 22.38 32.97 3.36
N LYS A 134 21.94 33.86 4.26
CA LYS A 134 20.59 34.39 4.30
C LYS A 134 20.14 34.55 2.85
N GLN A 135 18.96 34.02 2.51
CA GLN A 135 18.28 34.36 1.27
C GLN A 135 18.45 35.86 1.07
N ARG A 136 19.30 36.25 0.11
CA ARG A 136 19.33 37.63 -0.34
C ARG A 136 18.00 37.80 -1.04
N VAL A 137 17.09 38.48 -0.35
CA VAL A 137 16.00 39.23 -0.96
C VAL A 137 16.61 39.91 -2.18
N ILE A 138 16.15 39.53 -3.38
CA ILE A 138 16.58 40.13 -4.63
C ILE A 138 16.08 41.58 -4.58
N THR A 139 16.92 42.47 -4.09
CA THR A 139 16.76 43.90 -4.25
C THR A 139 17.35 44.22 -5.62
N LYS A 140 16.51 44.72 -6.52
CA LYS A 140 16.88 45.20 -7.85
C LYS A 140 18.03 46.20 -7.73
N ILE A 141 19.12 45.97 -8.46
CA ILE A 141 20.08 47.01 -8.85
C ILE A 141 20.49 46.70 -10.29
N ASP A 142 20.29 47.70 -11.14
CA ASP A 142 20.69 47.77 -12.55
C ASP A 142 22.21 47.89 -12.71
N GLU A 143 22.61 47.75 -13.98
CA GLU A 143 23.88 48.20 -14.59
C GLU A 143 25.10 47.25 -14.58
N THR A 144 25.44 46.87 -15.82
CA THR A 144 26.77 46.87 -16.44
C THR A 144 27.97 46.71 -15.51
N ASP A 145 28.75 45.63 -15.67
CA ASP A 145 29.96 45.72 -16.48
C ASP A 145 30.63 44.34 -16.70
N GLN A 146 31.37 44.26 -17.80
CA GLN A 146 32.16 43.11 -18.19
C GLN A 146 33.34 42.91 -17.24
N THR A 147 33.70 41.65 -16.95
CA THR A 147 35.09 41.19 -17.12
C THR A 147 35.24 39.69 -16.92
N GLN A 148 36.04 39.13 -17.83
CA GLN A 148 36.43 37.74 -17.95
C GLN A 148 37.23 37.27 -16.74
N LYS A 149 36.93 36.06 -16.22
CA LYS A 149 37.96 35.10 -15.78
C LYS A 149 37.50 33.69 -16.11
N LYS A 150 38.25 33.06 -17.01
CA LYS A 150 38.27 31.64 -17.30
C LYS A 150 38.90 30.94 -16.11
N ASP A 151 38.13 30.10 -15.44
CA ASP A 151 38.62 28.93 -14.72
C ASP A 151 37.63 27.80 -15.04
N ALA A 152 38.16 26.62 -15.39
CA ALA A 152 37.40 25.48 -15.83
C ALA A 152 36.33 25.10 -14.80
N LYS A 153 35.06 25.43 -15.09
CA LYS A 153 33.90 24.94 -14.37
C LYS A 153 33.84 23.43 -14.57
N ILE A 154 34.17 22.67 -13.53
CA ILE A 154 33.47 21.41 -13.31
C ILE A 154 32.00 21.83 -13.18
N GLU A 155 31.20 21.56 -14.22
CA GLU A 155 29.76 21.76 -14.20
C GLU A 155 29.21 21.01 -12.98
N LYS A 156 28.90 21.76 -11.92
CA LYS A 156 28.04 21.25 -10.87
C LYS A 156 26.72 20.97 -11.56
N ILE A 157 26.48 19.69 -11.86
CA ILE A 157 25.20 19.22 -12.36
C ILE A 157 24.15 19.78 -11.40
N PRO A 158 23.23 20.64 -11.86
CA PRO A 158 22.30 21.32 -10.99
C PRO A 158 21.47 20.27 -10.26
N GLU A 159 21.68 20.18 -8.95
CA GLU A 159 20.84 19.35 -8.09
C GLU A 159 19.51 20.08 -7.91
N ILE A 160 18.49 19.55 -8.58
CA ILE A 160 17.14 20.08 -8.57
C ILE A 160 16.35 19.32 -7.51
N GLU A 161 15.59 20.04 -6.71
CA GLU A 161 14.58 19.48 -5.82
C GLU A 161 13.18 19.81 -6.33
N ILE A 162 12.33 18.78 -6.39
CA ILE A 162 10.92 18.79 -6.74
C ILE A 162 10.17 18.32 -5.50
N ASN A 163 9.26 19.15 -4.99
CA ASN A 163 8.33 18.79 -3.94
C ASN A 163 6.95 19.32 -4.34
N TYR A 164 6.06 18.43 -4.73
CA TYR A 164 4.77 18.80 -5.30
C TYR A 164 3.71 17.77 -4.94
N LYS A 165 2.62 18.18 -4.30
CA LYS A 165 1.46 17.32 -3.94
C LYS A 165 1.84 15.92 -3.42
N GLY A 166 2.84 15.84 -2.54
CA GLY A 166 3.33 14.59 -1.95
C GLY A 166 4.48 13.90 -2.69
N TYR A 167 4.70 14.22 -3.97
CA TYR A 167 5.82 13.75 -4.76
C TYR A 167 7.12 14.47 -4.37
N ARG A 168 8.19 13.71 -4.15
CA ARG A 168 9.51 14.24 -3.81
C ARG A 168 10.60 13.60 -4.66
N TYR A 169 11.29 14.43 -5.43
CA TYR A 169 12.42 14.01 -6.24
C TYR A 169 13.59 14.97 -6.04
N SER A 170 14.79 14.40 -5.98
CA SER A 170 16.04 15.14 -5.97
C SER A 170 17.05 14.51 -6.93
N GLY A 171 17.88 15.35 -7.54
CA GLY A 171 18.97 14.94 -8.42
C GLY A 171 19.09 15.84 -9.65
N SER A 172 19.85 15.36 -10.63
CA SER A 172 19.91 16.02 -11.94
C SER A 172 18.59 15.86 -12.71
N PRO A 173 18.28 16.75 -13.68
CA PRO A 173 17.12 16.60 -14.56
C PRO A 173 16.93 15.17 -15.07
N GLY A 174 17.93 14.55 -15.70
CA GLY A 174 17.79 13.19 -16.21
C GLY A 174 17.59 12.09 -15.17
N VAL A 175 18.07 12.27 -13.93
CA VAL A 175 17.75 11.35 -12.83
C VAL A 175 16.27 11.47 -12.45
N ILE A 176 15.76 12.70 -12.38
CA ILE A 176 14.36 12.97 -12.06
C ILE A 176 13.45 12.48 -13.20
N THR A 177 13.78 12.77 -14.46
CA THR A 177 13.00 12.34 -15.63
C THR A 177 12.86 10.81 -15.68
N ARG A 178 13.95 10.06 -15.44
CA ARG A 178 13.89 8.59 -15.37
C ARG A 178 12.96 8.09 -14.27
N LYS A 179 12.98 8.72 -13.09
CA LYS A 179 12.08 8.37 -11.98
C LYS A 179 10.61 8.74 -12.29
N LEU A 180 10.38 9.84 -13.02
CA LEU A 180 9.03 10.22 -13.45
C LEU A 180 8.47 9.26 -14.51
N GLY A 181 9.35 8.65 -15.32
CA GLY A 181 8.97 7.67 -16.33
C GLY A 181 8.33 6.41 -15.73
N THR A 182 8.75 6.00 -14.53
CA THR A 182 8.17 4.82 -13.85
C THR A 182 6.74 5.06 -13.37
N LEU A 183 6.24 6.30 -13.38
CA LEU A 183 4.84 6.58 -13.03
C LEU A 183 3.87 6.05 -14.11
N LYS A 184 4.35 5.84 -15.35
CA LYS A 184 3.55 5.22 -16.41
C LYS A 184 3.22 3.76 -16.15
N ASP A 185 3.93 3.12 -15.22
CA ASP A 185 3.69 1.74 -14.81
C ASP A 185 2.80 1.65 -13.54
N SER A 186 2.16 2.76 -13.14
CA SER A 186 1.37 2.79 -11.90
C SER A 186 -0.04 2.24 -12.07
N ASP A 187 -0.51 1.54 -11.03
CA ASP A 187 -1.84 0.90 -11.02
C ASP A 187 -3.01 1.88 -11.22
N VAL A 188 -2.82 3.17 -10.86
CA VAL A 188 -3.84 4.22 -11.08
C VAL A 188 -4.16 4.42 -12.57
N LEU A 189 -3.28 3.98 -13.48
CA LEU A 189 -3.49 4.07 -14.91
C LEU A 189 -4.32 2.91 -15.50
N THR A 190 -4.57 1.85 -14.72
CA THR A 190 -5.28 0.64 -15.19
C THR A 190 -6.64 0.95 -15.80
N PHE A 191 -7.32 2.00 -15.30
CA PHE A 191 -8.66 2.41 -15.72
C PHE A 191 -8.70 3.84 -16.28
N SER A 192 -7.55 4.35 -16.75
CA SER A 192 -7.48 5.67 -17.39
C SER A 192 -7.98 5.61 -18.84
N ASP A 193 -8.67 6.66 -19.28
CA ASP A 193 -9.15 6.79 -20.67
C ASP A 193 -8.02 7.20 -21.63
N ALA A 194 -8.30 7.07 -22.93
CA ALA A 194 -7.32 7.37 -23.98
C ALA A 194 -6.84 8.83 -23.96
N GLU A 195 -7.73 9.78 -23.64
CA GLU A 195 -7.39 11.21 -23.57
C GLU A 195 -6.40 11.49 -22.42
N THR A 196 -6.62 10.85 -21.27
CA THR A 196 -5.75 10.94 -20.09
C THR A 196 -4.37 10.35 -20.40
N LEU A 197 -4.32 9.19 -21.05
CA LEU A 197 -3.06 8.57 -21.45
C LEU A 197 -2.29 9.45 -22.44
N GLU A 198 -2.98 10.08 -23.40
CA GLU A 198 -2.37 11.04 -24.32
C GLU A 198 -1.81 12.28 -23.60
N LYS A 199 -2.53 12.82 -22.60
CA LYS A 199 -2.05 13.93 -21.76
C LYS A 199 -0.80 13.55 -20.96
N ILE A 200 -0.73 12.32 -20.45
CA ILE A 200 0.45 11.79 -19.74
C ILE A 200 1.63 11.69 -20.69
N ASP A 201 1.44 11.11 -21.87
CA ASP A 201 2.50 10.98 -22.88
C ASP A 201 3.02 12.34 -23.33
N THR A 202 2.12 13.26 -23.66
CA THR A 202 2.45 14.64 -24.05
C THR A 202 3.18 15.38 -22.93
N GLY A 203 2.70 15.24 -21.68
CA GLY A 203 3.34 15.82 -20.50
C GLY A 203 4.75 15.28 -20.26
N PHE A 204 4.96 13.97 -20.49
CA PHE A 204 6.28 13.35 -20.35
C PHE A 204 7.25 13.81 -21.44
N GLU A 205 6.79 13.95 -22.69
CA GLU A 205 7.62 14.46 -23.78
C GLU A 205 8.02 15.94 -23.55
N LYS A 206 7.12 16.76 -22.99
CA LYS A 206 7.49 18.13 -22.53
C LYS A 206 8.61 18.12 -21.51
N ILE A 207 8.62 17.17 -20.56
CA ILE A 207 9.71 17.04 -19.57
C ILE A 207 11.03 16.72 -20.27
N LYS A 208 11.04 15.76 -21.20
CA LYS A 208 12.26 15.39 -21.94
C LYS A 208 12.82 16.57 -22.72
N ILE A 209 11.98 17.33 -23.42
CA ILE A 209 12.39 18.53 -24.15
C ILE A 209 12.97 19.58 -23.19
N ALA A 210 12.36 19.74 -22.01
CA ALA A 210 12.81 20.71 -21.01
C ALA A 210 14.06 20.26 -20.21
N GLU A 211 14.46 18.98 -20.30
CA GLU A 211 15.59 18.39 -19.57
C GLU A 211 16.93 19.06 -19.92
N GLU A 212 17.11 19.40 -21.20
CA GLU A 212 18.29 20.09 -21.73
C GLU A 212 18.17 21.63 -21.62
N GLY A 213 17.03 22.12 -21.14
CA GLY A 213 16.69 23.54 -21.07
C GLY A 213 17.03 24.21 -19.74
N LYS A 214 16.34 25.32 -19.45
CA LYS A 214 16.50 26.04 -18.18
C LYS A 214 15.82 25.27 -17.06
N THR A 215 16.45 25.23 -15.88
CA THR A 215 15.90 24.58 -14.67
C THR A 215 14.45 24.97 -14.35
N ARG A 216 14.08 26.24 -14.55
CA ARG A 216 12.70 26.70 -14.32
C ARG A 216 11.71 26.02 -15.25
N ASP A 217 12.06 25.94 -16.53
CA ASP A 217 11.17 25.40 -17.55
C ASP A 217 11.04 23.87 -17.37
N TYR A 218 12.13 23.20 -16.96
CA TYR A 218 12.09 21.81 -16.50
C TYR A 218 11.16 21.61 -15.29
N LYS A 219 11.31 22.42 -14.23
CA LYS A 219 10.45 22.34 -13.04
C LYS A 219 8.98 22.52 -13.38
N ASN A 220 8.65 23.47 -14.27
CA ASN A 220 7.28 23.71 -14.69
C ASN A 220 6.71 22.50 -15.43
N ALA A 221 7.46 21.93 -16.39
CA ALA A 221 7.04 20.71 -17.09
C ALA A 221 6.85 19.53 -16.13
N VAL A 222 7.72 19.38 -15.13
CA VAL A 222 7.58 18.35 -14.08
C VAL A 222 6.33 18.59 -13.23
N TYR A 223 6.02 19.83 -12.84
CA TYR A 223 4.82 20.12 -12.07
C TYR A 223 3.54 19.89 -12.89
N GLU A 224 3.50 20.30 -14.16
CA GLU A 224 2.38 20.00 -15.06
C GLU A 224 2.13 18.48 -15.16
N TYR A 225 3.20 17.69 -15.33
CA TYR A 225 3.09 16.24 -15.40
C TYR A 225 2.62 15.62 -14.09
N LEU A 226 3.19 16.03 -12.96
CA LEU A 226 2.79 15.53 -11.64
C LEU A 226 1.37 15.96 -11.24
N ASP A 227 0.88 17.08 -11.77
CA ASP A 227 -0.49 17.54 -11.54
C ASP A 227 -1.52 16.57 -12.14
N ILE A 228 -1.23 15.99 -13.30
CA ILE A 228 -2.08 14.96 -13.92
C ILE A 228 -2.20 13.75 -12.98
N PHE A 229 -1.08 13.20 -12.51
CA PHE A 229 -1.10 12.05 -11.58
C PHE A 229 -1.73 12.39 -10.23
N ALA A 230 -1.53 13.61 -9.72
CA ALA A 230 -2.18 14.04 -8.49
C ALA A 230 -3.71 14.12 -8.66
N GLY A 231 -4.19 14.60 -9.81
CA GLY A 231 -5.61 14.60 -10.15
C GLY A 231 -6.20 13.20 -10.23
N LEU A 232 -5.52 12.28 -10.92
CA LEU A 232 -5.96 10.89 -11.04
C LEU A 232 -6.03 10.16 -9.69
N ASN A 233 -5.02 10.36 -8.84
CA ASN A 233 -5.05 9.78 -7.49
C ASN A 233 -6.19 10.35 -6.64
N ALA A 234 -6.44 11.66 -6.72
CA ALA A 234 -7.54 12.28 -6.00
C ALA A 234 -8.91 11.74 -6.46
N GLU A 235 -9.10 11.57 -7.77
CA GLU A 235 -10.33 10.99 -8.33
C GLU A 235 -10.52 9.52 -7.91
N LEU A 236 -9.44 8.73 -7.92
CA LEU A 236 -9.49 7.35 -7.46
C LEU A 236 -9.79 7.27 -5.95
N GLU A 237 -9.19 8.13 -5.13
CA GLU A 237 -9.46 8.21 -3.69
C GLU A 237 -10.93 8.54 -3.42
N GLU A 238 -11.49 9.54 -4.12
CA GLU A 238 -12.89 9.92 -3.98
C GLU A 238 -13.84 8.76 -4.36
N TYR A 239 -13.56 8.10 -5.49
CA TYR A 239 -14.29 6.92 -5.93
C TYR A 239 -14.22 5.77 -4.91
N GLN A 240 -13.04 5.50 -4.37
CA GLN A 240 -12.83 4.44 -3.37
C GLN A 240 -13.59 4.72 -2.08
N GLU A 241 -13.65 5.98 -1.62
CA GLU A 241 -14.46 6.34 -0.46
C GLU A 241 -15.96 6.15 -0.72
N LEU A 242 -16.44 6.50 -1.91
CA LEU A 242 -17.84 6.24 -2.29
C LEU A 242 -18.17 4.74 -2.29
N VAL A 243 -17.28 3.91 -2.86
CA VAL A 243 -17.45 2.44 -2.84
C VAL A 243 -17.47 1.90 -1.41
N LYS A 244 -16.61 2.41 -0.52
CA LYS A 244 -16.61 2.01 0.91
C LYS A 244 -17.92 2.38 1.58
N GLU A 245 -18.44 3.58 1.35
CA GLU A 245 -19.72 4.01 1.91
C GLU A 245 -20.86 3.09 1.46
N ILE A 246 -20.94 2.80 0.16
CA ILE A 246 -21.96 1.92 -0.40
C ILE A 246 -21.83 0.51 0.16
N LEU A 247 -20.62 -0.04 0.30
CA LEU A 247 -20.39 -1.35 0.90
C LEU A 247 -20.82 -1.40 2.36
N ARG A 248 -20.55 -0.36 3.16
CA ARG A 248 -21.02 -0.28 4.54
C ARG A 248 -22.54 -0.24 4.62
N ASN A 249 -23.19 0.47 3.70
CA ASN A 249 -24.65 0.51 3.64
C ASN A 249 -25.23 -0.83 3.18
N LEU A 250 -24.63 -1.48 2.19
CA LEU A 250 -25.01 -2.83 1.75
C LEU A 250 -24.87 -3.85 2.88
N ALA A 251 -23.78 -3.79 3.65
CA ALA A 251 -23.59 -4.67 4.81
C ALA A 251 -24.70 -4.49 5.86
N LYS A 252 -25.14 -3.25 6.13
CA LYS A 252 -26.27 -2.98 7.02
C LYS A 252 -27.58 -3.54 6.44
N ASP A 253 -27.84 -3.34 5.16
CA ASP A 253 -29.03 -3.85 4.48
C ASP A 253 -29.09 -5.38 4.55
N ILE A 254 -27.94 -6.05 4.32
CA ILE A 254 -27.82 -7.51 4.41
C ILE A 254 -28.03 -8.01 5.84
N VAL A 255 -27.48 -7.33 6.85
CA VAL A 255 -27.73 -7.69 8.26
C VAL A 255 -29.22 -7.53 8.60
N ALA A 256 -29.87 -6.44 8.16
CA ALA A 256 -31.28 -6.20 8.44
C ALA A 256 -32.21 -7.22 7.75
N ALA A 257 -31.85 -7.71 6.56
CA ALA A 257 -32.64 -8.69 5.82
C ALA A 257 -32.46 -10.13 6.32
N HIS A 258 -31.45 -10.41 7.16
CA HIS A 258 -31.07 -11.77 7.53
C HIS A 258 -32.18 -12.52 8.26
N ASP A 259 -32.76 -11.92 9.30
CA ASP A 259 -33.79 -12.54 10.15
C ASP A 259 -35.03 -12.94 9.35
N ASP A 260 -35.45 -12.11 8.39
CA ASP A 260 -36.66 -12.36 7.61
C ASP A 260 -36.42 -13.48 6.59
N LEU A 261 -35.25 -13.50 5.94
CA LEU A 261 -34.87 -14.58 5.03
C LEU A 261 -34.65 -15.91 5.77
N GLU A 262 -34.12 -15.88 6.99
CA GLU A 262 -33.97 -17.08 7.83
C GLU A 262 -35.36 -17.67 8.17
N LYS A 263 -36.32 -16.83 8.59
CA LYS A 263 -37.69 -17.29 8.87
C LYS A 263 -38.35 -17.90 7.64
N GLU A 264 -38.20 -17.29 6.47
CA GLU A 264 -38.73 -17.83 5.21
C GLU A 264 -38.14 -19.20 4.89
N TYR A 265 -36.82 -19.35 5.03
CA TYR A 265 -36.13 -20.63 4.83
C TYR A 265 -36.60 -21.70 5.82
N VAL A 266 -36.61 -21.41 7.12
CA VAL A 266 -37.00 -22.36 8.18
C VAL A 266 -38.46 -22.80 8.01
N LYS A 267 -39.35 -21.86 7.66
CA LYS A 267 -40.76 -22.15 7.40
C LYS A 267 -40.91 -23.08 6.19
N ALA A 268 -40.31 -22.74 5.06
CA ALA A 268 -40.39 -23.55 3.84
C ALA A 268 -39.82 -24.96 4.05
N LYS A 269 -38.72 -25.07 4.81
CA LYS A 269 -38.13 -26.36 5.19
C LYS A 269 -39.09 -27.20 6.03
N THR A 270 -39.68 -26.61 7.06
CA THR A 270 -40.60 -27.31 7.97
C THR A 270 -41.86 -27.77 7.25
N GLU A 271 -42.43 -26.95 6.37
CA GLU A 271 -43.60 -27.29 5.55
C GLU A 271 -43.31 -28.43 4.57
N PHE A 272 -42.12 -28.44 3.96
CA PHE A 272 -41.69 -29.53 3.09
C PHE A 272 -41.47 -30.84 3.86
N GLU A 273 -40.73 -30.79 4.98
CA GLU A 273 -40.44 -31.97 5.82
C GLU A 273 -41.71 -32.59 6.44
N ALA A 274 -42.75 -31.79 6.67
CA ALA A 274 -44.04 -32.27 7.16
C ALA A 274 -44.93 -32.88 6.06
N SER A 275 -44.60 -32.70 4.78
CA SER A 275 -45.38 -33.23 3.66
C SER A 275 -44.90 -34.62 3.21
N THR A 276 -45.82 -35.43 2.71
CA THR A 276 -45.55 -36.76 2.16
C THR A 276 -45.66 -36.76 0.64
N VAL A 277 -44.95 -37.68 -0.03
CA VAL A 277 -44.97 -37.80 -1.50
C VAL A 277 -46.38 -38.04 -2.07
N THR A 278 -47.30 -38.54 -1.24
CA THR A 278 -48.71 -38.76 -1.59
C THR A 278 -49.57 -37.49 -1.51
N ASP A 279 -49.08 -36.42 -0.88
CA ASP A 279 -49.80 -35.15 -0.78
C ASP A 279 -49.81 -34.43 -2.13
N THR A 280 -50.97 -33.91 -2.52
CA THR A 280 -51.14 -33.21 -3.80
C THR A 280 -50.33 -31.92 -3.92
N ASP A 281 -49.86 -31.38 -2.79
CA ASP A 281 -49.07 -30.15 -2.71
C ASP A 281 -47.57 -30.39 -2.45
N HIS A 282 -47.12 -31.64 -2.33
CA HIS A 282 -45.73 -31.99 -2.01
C HIS A 282 -44.72 -31.38 -2.99
N ALA A 283 -44.95 -31.51 -4.30
CA ALA A 283 -44.07 -30.95 -5.33
C ALA A 283 -44.00 -29.41 -5.29
N ALA A 284 -45.09 -28.74 -4.89
CA ALA A 284 -45.10 -27.29 -4.73
C ALA A 284 -44.28 -26.87 -3.50
N LYS A 285 -44.38 -27.60 -2.39
CA LYS A 285 -43.60 -27.38 -1.17
C LYS A 285 -42.10 -27.68 -1.38
N GLU A 286 -41.78 -28.74 -2.12
CA GLU A 286 -40.40 -29.07 -2.50
C GLU A 286 -39.75 -27.93 -3.29
N LYS A 287 -40.45 -27.41 -4.30
CA LYS A 287 -39.97 -26.26 -5.09
C LYS A 287 -39.81 -25.01 -4.23
N ALA A 288 -40.80 -24.70 -3.38
CA ALA A 288 -40.72 -23.54 -2.49
C ALA A 288 -39.54 -23.64 -1.52
N TYR A 289 -39.27 -24.82 -0.98
CA TYR A 289 -38.09 -25.09 -0.17
C TYR A 289 -36.78 -24.92 -0.95
N ALA A 290 -36.69 -25.47 -2.17
CA ALA A 290 -35.50 -25.33 -3.02
C ALA A 290 -35.19 -23.86 -3.35
N ASP A 291 -36.22 -23.07 -3.67
CA ASP A 291 -36.10 -21.64 -3.96
C ASP A 291 -35.66 -20.86 -2.69
N ALA A 292 -36.29 -21.11 -1.55
CA ALA A 292 -35.95 -20.47 -0.28
C ALA A 292 -34.53 -20.84 0.18
N ARG A 293 -34.15 -22.12 0.04
CA ARG A 293 -32.80 -22.62 0.36
C ARG A 293 -31.75 -21.93 -0.48
N THR A 294 -31.94 -21.84 -1.80
CA THR A 294 -30.97 -21.21 -2.70
C THR A 294 -30.76 -19.74 -2.33
N ARG A 295 -31.85 -18.99 -2.13
CA ARG A 295 -31.78 -17.59 -1.71
C ARG A 295 -31.07 -17.42 -0.37
N PHE A 296 -31.38 -18.27 0.61
CA PHE A 296 -30.80 -18.14 1.94
C PHE A 296 -29.31 -18.52 1.99
N ILE A 297 -28.89 -19.52 1.21
CA ILE A 297 -27.47 -19.86 1.03
C ILE A 297 -26.70 -18.69 0.42
N HIS A 298 -27.21 -18.11 -0.68
CA HIS A 298 -26.58 -16.96 -1.32
C HIS A 298 -26.49 -15.78 -0.37
N HIS A 299 -27.59 -15.46 0.32
CA HIS A 299 -27.62 -14.40 1.32
C HIS A 299 -26.60 -14.65 2.44
N SER A 300 -26.52 -15.86 2.98
CA SER A 300 -25.61 -16.19 4.08
C SER A 300 -24.14 -16.13 3.67
N TYR A 301 -23.83 -16.52 2.42
CA TYR A 301 -22.51 -16.31 1.83
C TYR A 301 -22.15 -14.83 1.78
N ILE A 302 -23.04 -13.98 1.23
CA ILE A 302 -22.81 -12.53 1.12
C ILE A 302 -22.67 -11.91 2.51
N TYR A 303 -23.55 -12.28 3.45
CA TYR A 303 -23.48 -11.88 4.85
C TYR A 303 -22.09 -12.16 5.42
N ARG A 304 -21.58 -13.39 5.29
CA ARG A 304 -20.24 -13.77 5.76
C ARG A 304 -19.12 -12.99 5.10
N GLN A 305 -19.19 -12.75 3.78
CA GLN A 305 -18.19 -11.94 3.08
C GLN A 305 -18.16 -10.51 3.61
N LEU A 306 -19.32 -9.90 3.85
CA LEU A 306 -19.44 -8.52 4.33
C LEU A 306 -19.16 -8.34 5.83
N GLN A 307 -19.11 -9.43 6.62
CA GLN A 307 -18.64 -9.40 8.01
C GLN A 307 -17.11 -9.50 8.16
N GLN A 308 -16.37 -9.81 7.08
CA GLN A 308 -14.90 -9.78 7.11
C GLN A 308 -14.38 -8.35 7.34
N PRO A 309 -13.15 -8.18 7.86
CA PRO A 309 -12.53 -6.87 7.97
C PRO A 309 -12.59 -6.12 6.64
N GLU A 310 -13.05 -4.86 6.65
CA GLU A 310 -13.33 -4.05 5.45
C GLU A 310 -12.17 -4.11 4.44
N GLN A 311 -10.92 -4.03 4.91
CA GLN A 311 -9.74 -4.12 4.04
C GLN A 311 -9.59 -5.45 3.30
N GLU A 312 -9.98 -6.59 3.88
CA GLU A 312 -9.89 -7.90 3.23
C GLU A 312 -10.93 -8.06 2.11
N VAL A 313 -12.09 -7.43 2.27
CA VAL A 313 -13.16 -7.40 1.28
C VAL A 313 -12.77 -6.52 0.10
N LEU A 314 -12.31 -5.29 0.37
CA LEU A 314 -12.02 -4.30 -0.67
C LEU A 314 -10.95 -4.75 -1.68
N HIS A 315 -9.88 -5.42 -1.23
CA HIS A 315 -8.78 -5.83 -2.13
C HIS A 315 -9.17 -6.92 -3.14
N LYS A 316 -10.29 -7.64 -2.89
CA LYS A 316 -10.82 -8.70 -3.77
C LYS A 316 -11.76 -8.15 -4.84
N ILE A 317 -12.29 -6.94 -4.65
CA ILE A 317 -13.34 -6.36 -5.50
C ILE A 317 -12.69 -5.52 -6.62
N HIS A 318 -12.86 -5.92 -7.88
CA HIS A 318 -12.37 -5.16 -9.04
C HIS A 318 -13.04 -3.79 -9.17
N ILE A 319 -14.32 -3.68 -8.75
CA ILE A 319 -15.03 -2.40 -8.65
C ILE A 319 -14.25 -1.45 -7.75
N TYR A 320 -13.80 -1.86 -6.55
CA TYR A 320 -12.99 -1.01 -5.68
C TYR A 320 -11.65 -0.57 -6.31
N LYS A 321 -11.06 -1.39 -7.18
CA LYS A 321 -9.83 -1.06 -7.91
C LYS A 321 -10.03 -0.01 -9.00
N GLY A 322 -11.27 0.31 -9.37
CA GLY A 322 -11.58 1.35 -10.35
C GLY A 322 -12.19 0.83 -11.65
N SER A 323 -12.70 -0.41 -11.70
CA SER A 323 -13.26 -0.96 -12.95
C SER A 323 -14.46 -0.18 -13.50
N MET A 324 -15.15 0.60 -12.66
CA MET A 324 -16.24 1.50 -13.06
C MET A 324 -15.83 2.98 -13.06
N LEU A 325 -14.56 3.31 -12.81
CA LEU A 325 -14.11 4.69 -12.66
C LEU A 325 -14.40 5.53 -13.92
N GLY A 326 -14.19 4.96 -15.12
CA GLY A 326 -14.52 5.63 -16.37
C GLY A 326 -16.02 5.92 -16.53
N GLU A 327 -16.88 4.94 -16.21
CA GLU A 327 -18.33 5.13 -16.24
C GLU A 327 -18.78 6.23 -15.26
N ILE A 328 -18.25 6.21 -14.03
CA ILE A 328 -18.56 7.24 -13.03
C ILE A 328 -18.06 8.62 -13.46
N ARG A 329 -16.89 8.69 -14.10
CA ARG A 329 -16.38 9.93 -14.69
C ARG A 329 -17.33 10.47 -15.75
N ASP A 330 -17.80 9.61 -16.66
CA ASP A 330 -18.75 9.99 -17.71
C ASP A 330 -20.08 10.49 -17.12
N MET A 331 -20.62 9.82 -16.10
CA MET A 331 -21.81 10.26 -15.37
C MET A 331 -21.63 11.66 -14.76
N ARG A 332 -20.49 11.90 -14.11
CA ARG A 332 -20.16 13.21 -13.53
C ARG A 332 -20.00 14.29 -14.60
N LEU A 333 -19.38 13.97 -15.74
CA LEU A 333 -19.28 14.88 -16.89
C LEU A 333 -20.65 15.23 -17.46
N ASN A 334 -21.58 14.27 -17.47
CA ASN A 334 -22.98 14.46 -17.88
C ASN A 334 -23.84 15.18 -16.82
N LYS A 335 -23.26 15.53 -15.67
CA LYS A 335 -23.94 16.19 -14.53
C LYS A 335 -25.04 15.34 -13.89
N ASP A 336 -24.88 14.02 -13.93
CA ASP A 336 -25.73 13.12 -13.16
C ASP A 336 -25.62 13.44 -11.67
N GLN A 337 -26.69 13.18 -10.92
CA GLN A 337 -26.69 13.43 -9.48
C GLN A 337 -25.86 12.36 -8.76
N GLU A 338 -25.18 12.74 -7.67
CA GLU A 338 -24.39 11.79 -6.86
C GLU A 338 -25.23 10.60 -6.35
N GLU A 339 -26.53 10.80 -6.10
CA GLU A 339 -27.43 9.70 -5.75
C GLU A 339 -27.60 8.67 -6.88
N GLN A 340 -27.60 9.11 -8.14
CA GLN A 340 -27.69 8.22 -9.31
C GLN A 340 -26.39 7.44 -9.50
N ILE A 341 -25.26 8.12 -9.33
CA ILE A 341 -23.92 7.51 -9.34
C ILE A 341 -23.82 6.43 -8.25
N ALA A 342 -24.23 6.76 -7.03
CA ALA A 342 -24.21 5.83 -5.91
C ALA A 342 -25.14 4.63 -6.14
N ALA A 343 -26.32 4.85 -6.73
CA ALA A 343 -27.24 3.78 -7.09
C ALA A 343 -26.63 2.82 -8.13
N GLN A 344 -25.97 3.36 -9.16
CA GLN A 344 -25.31 2.56 -10.19
C GLN A 344 -24.19 1.69 -9.61
N LEU A 345 -23.34 2.27 -8.75
CA LEU A 345 -22.31 1.51 -8.03
C LEU A 345 -22.90 0.45 -7.10
N LYS A 346 -24.01 0.77 -6.40
CA LYS A 346 -24.70 -0.20 -5.54
C LYS A 346 -25.21 -1.39 -6.34
N ILE A 347 -25.82 -1.16 -7.50
CA ILE A 347 -26.30 -2.22 -8.40
C ILE A 347 -25.14 -3.11 -8.84
N ALA A 348 -24.03 -2.53 -9.27
CA ALA A 348 -22.86 -3.28 -9.69
C ALA A 348 -22.24 -4.13 -8.56
N LEU A 349 -22.18 -3.58 -7.34
CA LEU A 349 -21.71 -4.32 -6.16
C LEU A 349 -22.65 -5.48 -5.80
N ILE A 350 -23.97 -5.27 -5.87
CA ILE A 350 -24.95 -6.35 -5.66
C ILE A 350 -24.77 -7.45 -6.70
N ALA A 351 -24.65 -7.10 -7.98
CA ALA A 351 -24.43 -8.06 -9.06
C ALA A 351 -23.14 -8.85 -8.86
N TYR A 352 -22.06 -8.19 -8.46
CA TYR A 352 -20.79 -8.85 -8.13
C TYR A 352 -20.97 -9.88 -7.01
N PHE A 353 -21.60 -9.52 -5.90
CA PHE A 353 -21.79 -10.44 -4.78
C PHE A 353 -22.73 -11.60 -5.09
N ASP A 354 -23.76 -11.37 -5.92
CA ASP A 354 -24.67 -12.42 -6.38
C ASP A 354 -23.97 -13.43 -7.30
N GLU A 355 -23.11 -12.95 -8.22
CA GLU A 355 -22.26 -13.82 -9.04
C GLU A 355 -21.30 -14.66 -8.16
N GLN A 356 -20.64 -14.02 -7.19
CA GLN A 356 -19.76 -14.73 -6.25
C GLN A 356 -20.50 -15.78 -5.43
N ALA A 357 -21.72 -15.47 -4.97
CA ALA A 357 -22.56 -16.42 -4.26
C ALA A 357 -22.94 -17.61 -5.15
N THR A 358 -23.32 -17.35 -6.41
CA THR A 358 -23.67 -18.40 -7.38
C THR A 358 -22.51 -19.37 -7.62
N LEU A 359 -21.28 -18.88 -7.63
CA LEU A 359 -20.09 -19.68 -7.90
C LEU A 359 -19.56 -20.44 -6.68
N HIS A 360 -19.79 -19.93 -5.47
CA HIS A 360 -19.04 -20.37 -4.29
C HIS A 360 -19.90 -20.71 -3.08
N ALA A 361 -21.17 -20.31 -3.04
CA ALA A 361 -22.02 -20.56 -1.89
C ALA A 361 -22.43 -22.04 -1.79
N THR A 362 -22.38 -22.56 -0.57
CA THR A 362 -22.67 -23.97 -0.23
C THR A 362 -23.57 -24.06 0.99
N ASP A 363 -24.06 -25.25 1.33
CA ASP A 363 -24.82 -25.45 2.58
C ASP A 363 -24.03 -25.09 3.85
N GLU A 364 -22.69 -25.14 3.80
CA GLU A 364 -21.83 -24.72 4.91
C GLU A 364 -21.88 -23.20 5.15
N ASP A 365 -22.43 -22.45 4.19
CA ASP A 365 -22.63 -21.01 4.32
C ASP A 365 -23.85 -20.65 5.16
N ILE A 366 -24.80 -21.57 5.36
CA ILE A 366 -26.01 -21.33 6.15
C ILE A 366 -25.65 -20.96 7.59
N ILE A 367 -26.00 -19.74 7.98
CA ILE A 367 -25.86 -19.24 9.35
C ILE A 367 -27.27 -19.08 9.88
N LEU A 368 -27.64 -19.93 10.84
CA LEU A 368 -28.89 -19.77 11.59
C LEU A 368 -28.59 -18.99 12.85
N LEU A 369 -29.29 -17.88 13.08
CA LEU A 369 -29.23 -17.21 14.38
C LEU A 369 -29.91 -18.12 15.38
N LYS A 370 -29.13 -18.64 16.35
CA LYS A 370 -29.69 -19.40 17.46
C LYS A 370 -30.79 -18.56 18.11
N THR A 371 -32.02 -19.01 17.96
CA THR A 371 -33.15 -18.53 18.75
C THR A 371 -32.83 -18.88 20.20
N ASN A 372 -32.56 -17.86 21.01
CA ASN A 372 -32.54 -18.02 22.47
C ASN A 372 -33.95 -18.26 23.00
#